data_AF-A0A3T2CS66-F1
#
_entry.id   AF-A0A3T2CS66-F1
#
_cell.length_a   1.000
_cell.length_b   1.000
_cell.length_c   1.000
_cell.angle_alpha   90.00
_cell.angle_beta   90.00
_cell.angle_gamma   90.00
#
_symmetry.space_group_name_H-M   'P 1'
#
loop_
_entity.id
_entity.type
_entity.pdbx_description
1 polymer ?
#
loop_
_entity_poly.entity_id
_entity_poly.type
_entity_poly.pdbx_seq_one_letter_code
_entity_poly.pdbx_strand_id
1 'polypeptide(L)'
;MIVLDIYGKIDKTLISKNLKLYIANLPDDWREGIRDDIFEEIRKINFSRQEQLLKNGKILTSEFDYELAKKIVQLNVKDFDSYQLETLEDCVECLLDNMIFIEFDYEYDDMPFFDWTTNCFDGRLCEEDYSEKIIKFFNFLNHERHTHAHFNIVYSSNETYFSIIPRITTVLSMSVKSQFYNFRTKEDKINDLIKYGQCIDKFLQIENDFLKLDFIIESLNKSDDYKHYHFLKTFTLLEMLLIKKNQKTNEIDKFINPIIKKIFNDNSKDATFLLRQMRNKIGHGDFSGFNKKAEIFAQKYMLNYQFDYTEYSRSNWILLRACCLLDDILKEVLIQKFNVNEFFPATY
;
A
#
# COMPACT_ATOMS: atom_id res chain seq x y z
N MET A 1 -6.47 3.57 -13.60
CA MET A 1 -5.05 3.40 -13.92
C MET A 1 -4.17 4.11 -12.88
N ILE A 2 -2.97 3.58 -12.60
CA ILE A 2 -1.98 4.26 -11.73
C ILE A 2 -0.58 4.30 -12.37
N VAL A 3 0.21 5.31 -12.01
CA VAL A 3 1.62 5.46 -12.41
C VAL A 3 2.52 5.21 -11.20
N LEU A 4 3.56 4.41 -11.40
CA LEU A 4 4.53 4.07 -10.38
C LEU A 4 5.76 4.96 -10.46
N ASP A 5 6.46 5.10 -9.34
CA ASP A 5 7.78 5.75 -9.26
C ASP A 5 8.88 4.85 -9.84
N ILE A 6 8.73 4.51 -11.12
CA ILE A 6 9.62 3.69 -11.93
C ILE A 6 9.73 4.38 -13.29
N TYR A 7 10.95 4.66 -13.75
CA TYR A 7 11.19 5.42 -14.97
C TYR A 7 12.08 4.67 -15.94
N GLY A 8 11.77 4.80 -17.22
CA GLY A 8 12.53 4.33 -18.36
C GLY A 8 11.62 3.65 -19.39
N LYS A 9 12.14 3.50 -20.61
CA LYS A 9 11.43 2.78 -21.67
C LYS A 9 11.39 1.27 -21.40
N ILE A 10 10.22 0.67 -21.60
CA ILE A 10 9.92 -0.76 -21.45
C ILE A 10 8.88 -1.21 -22.49
N ASP A 11 8.94 -2.48 -22.86
CA ASP A 11 7.82 -3.12 -23.58
C ASP A 11 6.69 -3.47 -22.60
N LYS A 12 5.47 -3.63 -23.12
CA LYS A 12 4.33 -4.13 -22.33
C LYS A 12 4.70 -5.49 -21.72
N THR A 13 4.78 -5.52 -20.39
CA THR A 13 5.32 -6.64 -19.63
C THR A 13 4.24 -7.21 -18.71
N LEU A 14 4.05 -8.53 -18.79
CA LEU A 14 3.09 -9.26 -17.96
C LEU A 14 3.57 -9.36 -16.50
N ILE A 15 2.71 -8.98 -15.56
CA ILE A 15 2.91 -9.17 -14.12
C ILE A 15 2.20 -10.44 -13.65
N SER A 16 0.88 -10.54 -13.88
CA SER A 16 0.07 -11.69 -13.45
C SER A 16 -0.85 -12.11 -14.59
N LYS A 17 -0.76 -13.39 -14.96
CA LYS A 17 -1.60 -13.97 -16.02
C LYS A 17 -3.04 -14.08 -15.56
N ASN A 18 -3.28 -14.53 -14.33
CA ASN A 18 -4.64 -14.79 -13.83
C ASN A 18 -5.41 -13.50 -13.58
N LEU A 19 -4.70 -12.42 -13.26
CA LEU A 19 -5.28 -11.08 -13.16
C LEU A 19 -5.21 -10.28 -14.46
N LYS A 20 -4.59 -10.80 -15.53
CA LYS A 20 -4.31 -10.02 -16.76
C LYS A 20 -3.67 -8.65 -16.46
N LEU A 21 -2.73 -8.63 -15.52
CA LEU A 21 -2.09 -7.42 -15.01
C LEU A 21 -0.78 -7.16 -15.74
N TYR A 22 -0.59 -5.96 -16.25
CA TYR A 22 0.59 -5.56 -17.04
C TYR A 22 1.15 -4.22 -16.57
N ILE A 23 2.43 -3.99 -16.90
CA ILE A 23 3.04 -2.66 -16.90
C ILE A 23 3.51 -2.29 -18.30
N ALA A 24 3.45 -1.00 -18.61
CA ALA A 24 3.94 -0.43 -19.86
C ALA A 24 4.29 1.05 -19.66
N ASN A 25 4.87 1.70 -20.67
CA ASN A 25 4.98 3.16 -20.67
C ASN A 25 3.63 3.83 -20.94
N LEU A 26 3.43 5.04 -20.42
CA LEU A 26 2.18 5.79 -20.54
C LEU A 26 1.66 5.85 -21.99
N PRO A 27 0.36 5.62 -22.23
CA PRO A 27 -0.27 5.89 -23.52
C PRO A 27 -0.47 7.40 -23.71
N ASP A 28 -0.57 7.83 -24.98
CA ASP A 28 -0.56 9.26 -25.36
C ASP A 28 -1.72 10.06 -24.76
N ASP A 29 -2.92 9.47 -24.68
CA ASP A 29 -4.12 10.10 -24.11
C ASP A 29 -3.97 10.40 -22.61
N TRP A 30 -3.36 9.50 -21.85
CA TRP A 30 -3.12 9.70 -20.43
C TRP A 30 -1.94 10.63 -20.14
N ARG A 31 -0.94 10.63 -21.02
CA ARG A 31 0.21 11.54 -20.92
C ARG A 31 -0.26 12.98 -20.86
N GLU A 32 -1.18 13.39 -21.74
CA GLU A 32 -1.71 14.76 -21.77
C GLU A 32 -2.46 15.12 -20.48
N GLY A 33 -3.31 14.22 -19.97
CA GLY A 33 -4.03 14.44 -18.71
C GLY A 33 -3.10 14.62 -17.51
N ILE A 34 -2.10 13.74 -17.35
CA ILE A 34 -1.14 13.83 -16.24
C ILE A 34 -0.26 15.08 -16.35
N ARG A 35 0.11 15.48 -17.58
CA ARG A 35 0.82 16.73 -17.84
C ARG A 35 0.03 17.92 -17.33
N ASP A 36 -1.25 18.00 -17.68
CA ASP A 36 -2.12 19.10 -17.27
C ASP A 36 -2.28 19.14 -15.74
N ASP A 37 -2.44 17.98 -15.10
CA ASP A 37 -2.49 17.85 -13.65
C ASP A 37 -1.21 18.36 -12.98
N ILE A 38 -0.03 17.98 -13.48
CA ILE A 38 1.27 18.46 -12.96
C ILE A 38 1.34 19.99 -13.03
N PHE A 39 0.99 20.58 -14.18
CA PHE A 39 1.02 22.03 -14.33
C PHE A 39 -0.03 22.75 -13.49
N GLU A 40 -1.20 22.14 -13.27
CA GLU A 40 -2.20 22.65 -12.34
C GLU A 40 -1.66 22.67 -10.90
N GLU A 41 -0.99 21.61 -10.45
CA GLU A 41 -0.35 21.57 -9.13
C GLU A 41 0.71 22.68 -8.98
N ILE A 42 1.56 22.88 -10.00
CA ILE A 42 2.60 23.92 -10.00
C ILE A 42 1.96 25.32 -9.88
N ARG A 43 0.88 25.59 -10.62
CA ARG A 43 0.14 26.86 -10.51
C ARG A 43 -0.44 27.06 -9.11
N LYS A 44 -1.04 26.02 -8.52
CA LYS A 44 -1.60 26.06 -7.15
C LYS A 44 -0.52 26.28 -6.09
N ILE A 45 0.63 25.62 -6.21
CA ILE A 45 1.80 25.85 -5.35
C ILE A 45 2.23 27.31 -5.42
N ASN A 46 2.38 27.84 -6.64
CA ASN A 46 2.83 29.22 -6.84
C ASN A 46 1.84 30.24 -6.27
N PHE A 47 0.53 30.02 -6.47
CA PHE A 47 -0.51 30.84 -5.86
C PHE A 47 -0.45 30.81 -4.33
N SER A 48 -0.35 29.62 -3.73
CA SER A 48 -0.23 29.48 -2.27
C SER A 48 1.03 30.14 -1.71
N ARG A 49 2.16 30.04 -2.40
CA ARG A 49 3.41 30.73 -2.04
C ARG A 49 3.24 32.25 -2.02
N GLN A 50 2.56 32.81 -3.02
CA GLN A 50 2.25 34.25 -3.07
C GLN A 50 1.33 34.66 -1.91
N GLU A 51 0.27 33.88 -1.63
CA GLU A 51 -0.62 34.14 -0.49
C GLU A 51 0.12 34.07 0.85
N GLN A 52 1.02 33.10 1.04
CA GLN A 52 1.82 32.97 2.27
C GLN A 52 2.76 34.15 2.46
N LEU A 53 3.40 34.61 1.38
CA LEU A 53 4.25 35.80 1.43
C LEU A 53 3.45 37.04 1.85
N LEU A 54 2.26 37.23 1.28
CA LEU A 54 1.36 38.35 1.60
C LEU A 54 0.83 38.28 3.05
N LYS A 55 0.40 37.11 3.51
CA LYS A 55 -0.22 36.94 4.85
C LYS A 55 0.80 36.86 5.98
N ASN A 56 1.92 36.18 5.74
CA ASN A 56 2.85 35.78 6.81
C ASN A 56 4.25 36.42 6.66
N GLY A 57 4.52 37.16 5.58
CA GLY A 57 5.84 37.75 5.30
C GLY A 57 6.93 36.71 4.99
N LYS A 58 6.58 35.43 4.89
CA LYS A 58 7.50 34.31 4.62
C LYS A 58 6.81 33.20 3.85
N ILE A 59 7.58 32.53 3.01
CA ILE A 59 7.13 31.36 2.25
C ILE A 59 7.52 30.10 3.04
N LEU A 60 6.57 29.19 3.24
CA LEU A 60 6.78 27.93 3.98
C LEU A 60 6.66 26.70 3.08
N THR A 61 6.00 26.83 1.94
CA THR A 61 5.82 25.76 0.96
C THR A 61 7.02 25.66 0.03
N SER A 62 7.48 24.43 -0.22
CA SER A 62 8.52 24.19 -1.24
C SER A 62 8.01 24.55 -2.63
N GLU A 63 8.91 25.02 -3.50
CA GLU A 63 8.63 25.19 -4.93
C GLU A 63 8.83 23.87 -5.68
N PHE A 64 8.14 23.74 -6.82
CA PHE A 64 8.45 22.76 -7.85
C PHE A 64 8.85 23.55 -9.10
N ASP A 65 10.15 23.76 -9.27
CA ASP A 65 10.75 24.58 -10.32
C ASP A 65 11.55 23.74 -11.31
N TYR A 66 12.10 24.42 -12.32
CA TYR A 66 12.94 23.80 -13.35
C TYR A 66 14.15 23.06 -12.75
N GLU A 67 14.84 23.63 -11.77
CA GLU A 67 16.03 23.02 -11.17
C GLU A 67 15.68 21.71 -10.45
N LEU A 68 14.57 21.69 -9.71
CA LEU A 68 14.07 20.49 -9.06
C LEU A 68 13.64 19.44 -10.09
N ALA A 69 12.86 19.83 -11.10
CA ALA A 69 12.41 18.93 -12.16
C ALA A 69 13.60 18.30 -12.92
N LYS A 70 14.60 19.12 -13.28
CA LYS A 70 15.83 18.67 -13.94
C LYS A 70 16.59 17.67 -13.09
N LYS A 71 16.70 17.92 -11.79
CA LYS A 71 17.35 16.99 -10.85
C LYS A 71 16.58 15.68 -10.72
N ILE A 72 15.24 15.70 -10.75
CA ILE A 72 14.42 14.49 -10.74
C ILE A 72 14.71 13.66 -12.00
N VAL A 73 14.73 14.28 -13.18
CA VAL A 73 15.07 13.62 -14.45
C VAL A 73 16.44 12.95 -14.37
N GLN A 74 17.48 13.70 -14.00
CA GLN A 74 18.87 13.22 -13.95
C GLN A 74 19.08 12.03 -12.98
N LEU A 75 18.27 11.95 -11.92
CA LEU A 75 18.35 10.84 -10.97
C LEU A 75 17.62 9.57 -11.44
N ASN A 76 16.57 9.72 -12.24
CA ASN A 76 15.62 8.63 -12.50
C ASN A 76 15.66 8.10 -13.94
N VAL A 77 16.01 8.92 -14.92
CA VAL A 77 15.98 8.57 -16.34
C VAL A 77 17.41 8.33 -16.81
N LYS A 78 17.81 7.09 -17.14
CA LYS A 78 19.20 6.78 -17.54
C LYS A 78 19.64 7.50 -18.81
N ASP A 79 18.77 7.57 -19.83
CA ASP A 79 19.08 8.12 -21.15
C ASP A 79 18.64 9.59 -21.30
N PHE A 80 18.68 10.36 -20.20
CA PHE A 80 18.21 11.75 -20.18
C PHE A 80 19.01 12.66 -21.13
N ASP A 81 20.25 12.31 -21.47
CA ASP A 81 21.10 13.08 -22.39
C ASP A 81 20.53 13.17 -23.81
N SER A 82 19.58 12.30 -24.15
CA SER A 82 18.83 12.37 -25.42
C SER A 82 17.76 13.47 -25.45
N TYR A 83 17.47 14.09 -24.30
CA TYR A 83 16.46 15.13 -24.13
C TYR A 83 17.08 16.53 -24.04
N GLN A 84 16.39 17.52 -24.62
CA GLN A 84 16.74 18.93 -24.46
C GLN A 84 16.12 19.49 -23.17
N LEU A 85 16.81 19.35 -22.05
CA LEU A 85 16.31 19.77 -20.72
C LEU A 85 16.59 21.26 -20.45
N GLU A 86 15.98 22.16 -21.23
CA GLU A 86 16.18 23.61 -21.15
C GLU A 86 15.11 24.33 -20.32
N THR A 87 13.89 23.80 -20.31
CA THR A 87 12.74 24.37 -19.61
C THR A 87 12.13 23.40 -18.61
N LEU A 88 11.28 23.91 -17.72
CA LEU A 88 10.47 23.08 -16.82
C LEU A 88 9.58 22.12 -17.61
N GLU A 89 9.03 22.59 -18.73
CA GLU A 89 8.18 21.79 -19.60
C GLU A 89 8.95 20.63 -20.23
N ASP A 90 10.17 20.87 -20.74
CA ASP A 90 11.00 19.80 -21.29
C ASP A 90 11.33 18.72 -20.24
N CYS A 91 11.57 19.13 -18.99
CA CYS A 91 11.79 18.21 -17.88
C CYS A 91 10.53 17.37 -17.59
N VAL A 92 9.34 17.99 -17.60
CA VAL A 92 8.07 17.28 -17.39
C VAL A 92 7.80 16.29 -18.54
N GLU A 93 8.01 16.71 -19.79
CA GLU A 93 7.87 15.82 -20.96
C GLU A 93 8.83 14.62 -20.89
N CYS A 94 10.08 14.86 -20.49
CA CYS A 94 11.06 13.79 -20.30
C CYS A 94 10.61 12.78 -19.24
N LEU A 95 10.04 13.25 -18.12
CA LEU A 95 9.50 12.36 -17.09
C LEU A 95 8.32 11.54 -17.62
N LEU A 96 7.34 12.20 -18.24
CA LEU A 96 6.15 11.56 -18.78
C LEU A 96 6.48 10.48 -19.81
N ASP A 97 7.41 10.77 -20.72
CA ASP A 97 7.91 9.80 -21.70
C ASP A 97 8.46 8.52 -21.04
N ASN A 98 9.00 8.65 -19.84
CA ASN A 98 9.68 7.56 -19.15
C ASN A 98 8.82 6.95 -18.04
N MET A 99 7.66 7.50 -17.72
CA MET A 99 6.78 6.96 -16.69
C MET A 99 6.24 5.58 -17.08
N ILE A 100 6.08 4.72 -16.06
CA ILE A 100 5.53 3.37 -16.19
C ILE A 100 4.20 3.32 -15.44
N PHE A 101 3.17 2.91 -16.16
CA PHE A 101 1.83 2.67 -15.60
C PHE A 101 1.56 1.18 -15.46
N ILE A 102 0.59 0.86 -14.63
CA ILE A 102 0.07 -0.49 -14.44
C ILE A 102 -1.41 -0.53 -14.85
N GLU A 103 -1.77 -1.58 -15.56
CA GLU A 103 -3.11 -1.78 -16.11
C GLU A 103 -3.58 -3.22 -16.01
N PHE A 104 -4.90 -3.36 -15.99
CA PHE A 104 -5.57 -4.62 -16.22
C PHE A 104 -6.04 -4.69 -17.68
N ASP A 105 -5.70 -5.77 -18.36
CA ASP A 105 -6.10 -6.04 -19.74
C ASP A 105 -7.47 -6.73 -19.76
N TYR A 106 -8.51 -5.96 -19.44
CA TYR A 106 -9.90 -6.40 -19.46
C TYR A 106 -10.68 -5.72 -20.59
N GLU A 107 -11.51 -6.49 -21.29
CA GLU A 107 -12.51 -5.96 -22.20
C GLU A 107 -13.75 -5.53 -21.38
N TYR A 108 -14.23 -4.31 -21.61
CA TYR A 108 -15.34 -3.72 -20.84
C TYR A 108 -16.74 -4.01 -21.43
N ASP A 109 -16.83 -4.91 -22.41
CA ASP A 109 -18.08 -5.19 -23.14
C ASP A 109 -18.97 -6.22 -22.41
N ASP A 110 -20.22 -5.83 -22.13
CA ASP A 110 -21.34 -6.67 -21.63
C ASP A 110 -20.93 -7.85 -20.71
N MET A 111 -20.30 -7.53 -19.57
CA MET A 111 -19.73 -8.54 -18.68
C MET A 111 -20.79 -9.30 -17.86
N PRO A 112 -20.75 -10.65 -17.85
CA PRO A 112 -21.63 -11.45 -17.03
C PRO A 112 -21.23 -11.39 -15.55
N PHE A 113 -22.20 -11.06 -14.69
CA PHE A 113 -22.08 -11.09 -13.23
C PHE A 113 -21.52 -12.45 -12.75
N PHE A 114 -20.45 -12.43 -11.95
CA PHE A 114 -19.73 -13.59 -11.41
C PHE A 114 -18.76 -14.34 -12.33
N ASP A 115 -18.39 -13.81 -13.50
CA ASP A 115 -17.35 -14.44 -14.30
C ASP A 115 -15.94 -14.12 -13.76
N TRP A 116 -15.30 -15.12 -13.15
CA TRP A 116 -13.93 -15.00 -12.63
C TRP A 116 -12.85 -15.31 -13.68
N THR A 117 -13.23 -15.73 -14.88
CA THR A 117 -12.30 -16.13 -15.96
C THR A 117 -12.00 -15.00 -16.93
N THR A 118 -12.91 -14.02 -17.06
CA THR A 118 -12.76 -12.87 -17.97
C THR A 118 -12.35 -11.59 -17.23
N ASN A 119 -12.99 -11.28 -16.09
CA ASN A 119 -12.64 -10.19 -15.18
C ASN A 119 -13.01 -10.54 -13.73
N CYS A 120 -12.03 -10.94 -12.91
CA CYS A 120 -12.30 -11.41 -11.56
C CYS A 120 -12.71 -10.34 -10.54
N PHE A 121 -12.66 -9.05 -10.92
CA PHE A 121 -12.99 -7.92 -10.05
C PHE A 121 -14.30 -7.22 -10.42
N ASP A 122 -14.88 -7.51 -11.59
CA ASP A 122 -16.10 -6.83 -12.03
C ASP A 122 -17.33 -7.25 -11.19
N GLY A 123 -18.11 -6.25 -10.80
CA GLY A 123 -19.32 -6.38 -9.98
C GLY A 123 -19.14 -6.50 -8.46
N ARG A 124 -17.91 -6.54 -7.91
CA ARG A 124 -17.69 -6.75 -6.45
C ARG A 124 -17.06 -5.57 -5.71
N LEU A 125 -16.29 -4.75 -6.41
CA LEU A 125 -15.54 -3.65 -5.84
C LEU A 125 -16.05 -2.33 -6.44
N CYS A 126 -17.22 -1.90 -5.97
CA CYS A 126 -17.70 -0.55 -6.24
C CYS A 126 -16.82 0.41 -5.42
N GLU A 127 -16.19 1.37 -6.10
CA GLU A 127 -15.30 2.42 -5.55
C GLU A 127 -13.81 2.04 -5.53
N GLU A 128 -13.00 2.91 -6.17
CA GLU A 128 -11.53 2.93 -6.22
C GLU A 128 -10.81 2.00 -7.23
N ASP A 129 -9.65 2.45 -7.73
CA ASP A 129 -8.86 1.77 -8.78
C ASP A 129 -8.18 0.48 -8.29
N TYR A 130 -8.43 -0.65 -8.96
CA TYR A 130 -7.87 -1.96 -8.60
C TYR A 130 -6.36 -2.01 -8.60
N SER A 131 -5.73 -1.26 -9.50
CA SER A 131 -4.28 -1.23 -9.61
C SER A 131 -3.68 -0.62 -8.36
N GLU A 132 -4.35 0.39 -7.78
CA GLU A 132 -4.00 0.98 -6.50
C GLU A 132 -4.10 -0.02 -5.36
N LYS A 133 -5.21 -0.77 -5.28
CA LYS A 133 -5.43 -1.75 -4.21
C LYS A 133 -4.40 -2.89 -4.28
N ILE A 134 -4.06 -3.36 -5.48
CA ILE A 134 -3.02 -4.38 -5.70
C ILE A 134 -1.65 -3.86 -5.26
N ILE A 135 -1.28 -2.64 -5.64
CA ILE A 135 0.01 -2.07 -5.25
C ILE A 135 0.08 -1.83 -3.73
N LYS A 136 -1.01 -1.38 -3.10
CA LYS A 136 -1.13 -1.33 -1.64
C LYS A 136 -0.95 -2.70 -1.00
N PHE A 137 -1.53 -3.75 -1.58
CA PHE A 137 -1.34 -5.12 -1.12
C PHE A 137 0.13 -5.57 -1.24
N PHE A 138 0.79 -5.33 -2.37
CA PHE A 138 2.24 -5.63 -2.53
C PHE A 138 3.09 -4.88 -1.51
N ASN A 139 2.81 -3.59 -1.31
CA ASN A 139 3.47 -2.80 -0.28
C ASN A 139 3.15 -3.28 1.14
N PHE A 140 1.94 -3.81 1.41
CA PHE A 140 1.61 -4.42 2.69
C PHE A 140 2.41 -5.70 2.94
N LEU A 141 2.62 -6.52 1.90
CA LEU A 141 3.51 -7.69 1.96
C LEU A 141 4.99 -7.31 2.15
N ASN A 142 5.31 -6.01 2.15
CA ASN A 142 6.63 -5.53 2.47
C ASN A 142 6.99 -5.78 3.94
N HIS A 143 7.85 -6.78 4.14
CA HIS A 143 8.39 -7.14 5.43
C HIS A 143 9.85 -6.69 5.53
N GLU A 144 10.26 -6.14 6.67
CA GLU A 144 11.61 -5.58 6.90
C GLU A 144 12.74 -6.59 6.66
N ARG A 145 12.42 -7.88 6.74
CA ARG A 145 13.37 -8.99 6.49
C ARG A 145 13.49 -9.37 5.02
N HIS A 146 12.70 -8.78 4.14
CA HIS A 146 12.77 -9.02 2.71
C HIS A 146 13.42 -7.83 2.05
N THR A 147 14.42 -8.08 1.21
CA THR A 147 14.92 -7.06 0.32
C THR A 147 14.04 -7.04 -0.92
N HIS A 148 13.15 -6.05 -1.04
CA HIS A 148 12.39 -5.80 -2.27
C HIS A 148 11.97 -4.32 -2.38
N ALA A 149 11.42 -3.95 -3.53
CA ALA A 149 11.00 -2.59 -3.83
C ALA A 149 9.72 -2.18 -3.10
N HIS A 150 9.70 -0.95 -2.57
CA HIS A 150 8.44 -0.27 -2.26
C HIS A 150 7.96 0.47 -3.50
N PHE A 151 6.69 0.29 -3.86
CA PHE A 151 6.10 0.87 -5.06
C PHE A 151 5.31 2.13 -4.71
N ASN A 152 5.94 3.29 -4.86
CA ASN A 152 5.27 4.57 -4.71
C ASN A 152 4.35 4.81 -5.91
N ILE A 153 3.14 5.31 -5.64
CA ILE A 153 2.18 5.73 -6.65
C ILE A 153 2.34 7.23 -6.87
N VAL A 154 2.79 7.62 -8.07
CA VAL A 154 2.97 9.01 -8.48
C VAL A 154 1.62 9.63 -8.88
N TYR A 155 0.79 8.83 -9.57
CA TYR A 155 -0.52 9.22 -10.07
C TYR A 155 -1.50 8.06 -9.97
N SER A 156 -2.78 8.33 -9.73
CA SER A 156 -3.87 7.36 -9.81
C SER A 156 -5.12 8.11 -10.29
N SER A 157 -5.91 7.45 -11.13
CA SER A 157 -7.13 8.03 -11.70
C SER A 157 -8.28 8.12 -10.70
N ASN A 158 -8.10 7.63 -9.47
CA ASN A 158 -9.14 7.61 -8.44
C ASN A 158 -9.13 8.90 -7.59
N GLU A 159 -10.13 9.77 -7.75
CA GLU A 159 -10.20 11.07 -7.06
C GLU A 159 -10.10 10.99 -5.52
N THR A 160 -10.55 9.89 -4.88
CA THR A 160 -10.55 9.78 -3.41
C THR A 160 -9.16 9.69 -2.80
N TYR A 161 -8.22 9.04 -3.50
CA TYR A 161 -6.83 8.94 -3.03
C TYR A 161 -6.18 10.34 -3.05
N PHE A 162 -6.60 11.27 -3.92
CA PHE A 162 -5.95 12.56 -4.24
C PHE A 162 -6.61 13.81 -3.66
N SER A 163 -7.41 13.70 -2.60
CA SER A 163 -8.04 14.88 -1.97
C SER A 163 -7.05 15.92 -1.38
N ILE A 164 -5.73 15.69 -1.47
CA ILE A 164 -4.67 16.61 -1.04
C ILE A 164 -3.82 16.98 -2.27
N ILE A 165 -3.86 18.25 -2.69
CA ILE A 165 -2.98 18.86 -3.70
C ILE A 165 -2.04 19.84 -2.97
N PRO A 166 -0.73 19.88 -3.25
CA PRO A 166 0.01 19.19 -4.32
C PRO A 166 0.50 17.78 -3.93
N ARG A 167 0.41 16.82 -4.86
CA ARG A 167 0.78 15.43 -4.61
C ARG A 167 1.69 14.82 -5.68
N ILE A 168 1.39 14.96 -6.97
CA ILE A 168 2.27 14.43 -8.04
C ILE A 168 3.66 15.07 -7.90
N THR A 169 3.71 16.39 -7.86
CA THR A 169 4.93 17.17 -7.66
C THR A 169 5.59 16.87 -6.32
N THR A 170 4.82 16.60 -5.26
CA THR A 170 5.33 16.18 -3.95
C THR A 170 6.04 14.82 -4.01
N VAL A 171 5.41 13.79 -4.58
CA VAL A 171 6.00 12.44 -4.71
C VAL A 171 7.24 12.48 -5.59
N LEU A 172 7.17 13.15 -6.74
CA LEU A 172 8.32 13.37 -7.62
C LEU A 172 9.49 14.02 -6.85
N SER A 173 9.19 15.04 -6.04
CA SER A 173 10.18 15.75 -5.22
C SER A 173 10.76 14.91 -4.08
N MET A 174 10.02 13.95 -3.53
CA MET A 174 10.45 13.14 -2.39
C MET A 174 11.71 12.35 -2.70
N SER A 175 11.85 11.81 -3.91
CA SER A 175 13.05 11.09 -4.37
C SER A 175 14.31 11.96 -4.20
N VAL A 176 14.24 13.23 -4.57
CA VAL A 176 15.33 14.20 -4.44
C VAL A 176 15.54 14.64 -3.00
N LYS A 177 14.45 15.03 -2.31
CA LYS A 177 14.51 15.66 -0.98
C LYS A 177 14.94 14.69 0.12
N SER A 178 14.52 13.44 0.01
CA SER A 178 14.82 12.40 1.00
C SER A 178 16.22 11.83 0.86
N GLN A 179 16.91 12.09 -0.25
CA GLN A 179 18.21 11.49 -0.61
C GLN A 179 18.19 9.94 -0.69
N PHE A 180 17.01 9.31 -0.68
CA PHE A 180 16.83 7.88 -0.91
C PHE A 180 16.67 7.58 -2.41
N TYR A 181 17.74 7.83 -3.19
CA TYR A 181 17.80 7.49 -4.62
C TYR A 181 18.72 6.28 -4.87
N ASN A 182 18.53 5.57 -5.99
CA ASN A 182 19.37 4.45 -6.45
C ASN A 182 19.46 3.21 -5.54
N PHE A 183 18.57 3.05 -4.56
CA PHE A 183 18.56 1.82 -3.74
C PHE A 183 18.15 0.57 -4.54
N ARG A 184 17.35 0.77 -5.60
CA ARG A 184 16.90 -0.26 -6.54
C ARG A 184 16.90 0.29 -7.95
N THR A 185 17.38 -0.50 -8.90
CA THR A 185 17.31 -0.16 -10.33
C THR A 185 15.88 -0.29 -10.86
N LYS A 186 15.59 0.31 -12.02
CA LYS A 186 14.34 0.09 -12.78
C LYS A 186 14.07 -1.41 -12.94
N GLU A 187 15.10 -2.14 -13.36
CA GLU A 187 15.03 -3.57 -13.64
C GLU A 187 14.72 -4.36 -12.36
N ASP A 188 15.30 -4.00 -11.21
CA ASP A 188 14.98 -4.64 -9.92
C ASP A 188 13.50 -4.43 -9.54
N LYS A 189 12.99 -3.20 -9.65
CA LYS A 189 11.60 -2.89 -9.29
C LYS A 189 10.61 -3.66 -10.18
N ILE A 190 10.88 -3.73 -11.49
CA ILE A 190 10.05 -4.49 -12.44
C ILE A 190 10.10 -6.00 -12.12
N ASN A 191 11.29 -6.54 -11.85
CA ASN A 191 11.44 -7.95 -11.48
C ASN A 191 10.69 -8.28 -10.19
N ASP A 192 10.68 -7.38 -9.21
CA ASP A 192 9.93 -7.57 -7.97
C ASP A 192 8.41 -7.56 -8.22
N LEU A 193 7.89 -6.68 -9.10
CA LEU A 193 6.48 -6.72 -9.52
C LEU A 193 6.12 -8.07 -10.17
N ILE A 194 6.94 -8.55 -11.10
CA ILE A 194 6.71 -9.83 -11.78
C ILE A 194 6.68 -10.99 -10.78
N LYS A 195 7.60 -11.03 -9.82
CA LYS A 195 7.61 -12.05 -8.75
C LYS A 195 6.35 -12.00 -7.89
N TYR A 196 5.89 -10.81 -7.53
CA TYR A 196 4.62 -10.65 -6.81
C TYR A 196 3.42 -11.15 -7.63
N GLY A 197 3.39 -10.87 -8.93
CA GLY A 197 2.38 -11.41 -9.83
C GLY A 197 2.42 -12.94 -9.93
N GLN A 198 3.60 -13.55 -9.93
CA GLN A 198 3.76 -15.00 -9.88
C GLN A 198 3.25 -15.62 -8.56
N CYS A 199 3.43 -14.94 -7.42
CA CYS A 199 2.84 -15.35 -6.15
C CYS A 199 1.30 -15.35 -6.21
N ILE A 200 0.73 -14.30 -6.81
CA ILE A 200 -0.72 -14.20 -7.03
C ILE A 200 -1.21 -15.34 -7.93
N ASP A 201 -0.56 -15.56 -9.07
CA ASP A 201 -0.97 -16.60 -10.02
C ASP A 201 -0.95 -18.00 -9.38
N LYS A 202 0.06 -18.29 -8.54
CA LYS A 202 0.12 -19.55 -7.78
C LYS A 202 -0.99 -19.68 -6.74
N PHE A 203 -1.43 -18.56 -6.15
CA PHE A 203 -2.52 -18.54 -5.19
C PHE A 203 -3.90 -18.72 -5.87
N LEU A 204 -4.08 -18.15 -7.06
CA LEU A 204 -5.35 -18.12 -7.79
C LEU A 204 -5.55 -19.39 -8.64
N GLN A 205 -6.10 -20.45 -8.05
CA GLN A 205 -6.28 -21.74 -8.74
C GLN A 205 -7.75 -22.06 -9.03
N ILE A 206 -8.66 -21.65 -8.13
CA ILE A 206 -10.10 -21.85 -8.26
C ILE A 206 -10.85 -20.55 -7.99
N GLU A 207 -12.11 -20.45 -8.42
CA GLU A 207 -13.01 -19.31 -8.20
C GLU A 207 -12.96 -18.76 -6.76
N ASN A 208 -12.99 -19.66 -5.77
CA ASN A 208 -12.97 -19.27 -4.36
C ASN A 208 -11.67 -18.55 -3.96
N ASP A 209 -10.55 -18.79 -4.64
CA ASP A 209 -9.30 -18.07 -4.38
C ASP A 209 -9.39 -16.62 -4.86
N PHE A 210 -10.04 -16.38 -6.00
CA PHE A 210 -10.30 -15.02 -6.49
C PHE A 210 -11.21 -14.25 -5.54
N LEU A 211 -12.32 -14.86 -5.11
CA LEU A 211 -13.23 -14.28 -4.11
C LEU A 211 -12.51 -13.97 -2.79
N LYS A 212 -11.56 -14.84 -2.42
CA LYS A 212 -10.76 -14.65 -1.21
C LYS A 212 -9.73 -13.54 -1.37
N LEU A 213 -9.05 -13.44 -2.52
CA LEU A 213 -8.10 -12.37 -2.83
C LEU A 213 -8.80 -11.02 -2.80
N ASP A 214 -9.97 -10.93 -3.46
CA ASP A 214 -10.84 -9.76 -3.49
C ASP A 214 -11.14 -9.26 -2.06
N PHE A 215 -11.63 -10.14 -1.20
CA PHE A 215 -11.91 -9.82 0.20
C PHE A 215 -10.67 -9.36 0.97
N ILE A 216 -9.50 -9.97 0.75
CA ILE A 216 -8.22 -9.57 1.38
C ILE A 216 -7.84 -8.15 0.96
N ILE A 217 -7.81 -7.90 -0.35
CA ILE A 217 -7.40 -6.62 -0.93
C ILE A 217 -8.31 -5.49 -0.44
N GLU A 218 -9.63 -5.71 -0.49
CA GLU A 218 -10.59 -4.71 -0.05
C GLU A 218 -10.47 -4.40 1.45
N SER A 219 -10.28 -5.44 2.26
CA SER A 219 -10.10 -5.27 3.71
C SER A 219 -8.83 -4.50 4.07
N LEU A 220 -7.76 -4.66 3.29
CA LEU A 220 -6.49 -3.93 3.49
C LEU A 220 -6.55 -2.50 2.94
N ASN A 221 -7.33 -2.27 1.88
CA ASN A 221 -7.40 -0.98 1.21
C ASN A 221 -8.21 0.05 2.00
N LYS A 222 -9.30 -0.35 2.65
CA LYS A 222 -10.08 0.53 3.53
C LYS A 222 -9.29 0.85 4.79
N SER A 223 -8.74 2.07 4.84
CA SER A 223 -8.08 2.60 6.03
C SER A 223 -9.14 2.91 7.08
N ASP A 224 -9.30 1.98 8.01
CA ASP A 224 -9.95 2.32 9.26
C ASP A 224 -8.89 2.95 10.15
N ASP A 225 -9.21 4.09 10.77
CA ASP A 225 -8.43 4.54 11.93
C ASP A 225 -8.22 3.32 12.83
N TYR A 226 -7.00 3.12 13.36
CA TYR A 226 -6.59 2.00 14.21
C TYR A 226 -7.45 1.89 15.49
N LYS A 227 -8.70 1.46 15.31
CA LYS A 227 -9.84 1.44 16.24
C LYS A 227 -10.40 0.01 16.30
N HIS A 228 -11.48 -0.16 17.06
CA HIS A 228 -12.13 -1.46 17.26
C HIS A 228 -12.51 -2.19 15.96
N TYR A 229 -12.92 -1.46 14.91
CA TYR A 229 -13.31 -2.08 13.64
C TYR A 229 -12.09 -2.64 12.90
N HIS A 230 -10.98 -1.88 12.80
CA HIS A 230 -9.71 -2.41 12.26
C HIS A 230 -9.27 -3.66 13.01
N PHE A 231 -9.29 -3.61 14.35
CA PHE A 231 -8.94 -4.76 15.19
C PHE A 231 -9.80 -6.00 14.86
N LEU A 232 -11.12 -5.82 14.74
CA LEU A 232 -12.04 -6.91 14.42
C LEU A 232 -11.84 -7.44 12.99
N LYS A 233 -11.65 -6.54 12.03
CA LYS A 233 -11.40 -6.83 10.60
C LYS A 233 -10.12 -7.64 10.43
N THR A 234 -8.99 -7.15 10.95
CA THR A 234 -7.69 -7.84 10.86
C THR A 234 -7.75 -9.22 11.53
N PHE A 235 -8.41 -9.34 12.68
CA PHE A 235 -8.57 -10.65 13.34
C PHE A 235 -9.47 -11.60 12.51
N THR A 236 -10.51 -11.08 11.87
CA THR A 236 -11.39 -11.87 10.99
C THR A 236 -10.64 -12.36 9.74
N LEU A 237 -9.74 -11.56 9.17
CA LEU A 237 -8.85 -12.00 8.10
C LEU A 237 -7.93 -13.14 8.55
N LEU A 238 -7.33 -13.02 9.75
CA LEU A 238 -6.52 -14.09 10.33
C LEU A 238 -7.33 -15.38 10.51
N GLU A 239 -8.58 -15.29 11.02
CA GLU A 239 -9.49 -16.44 11.13
C GLU A 239 -9.73 -17.07 9.75
N MET A 240 -10.09 -16.27 8.74
CA MET A 240 -10.33 -16.73 7.37
C MET A 240 -9.10 -17.40 6.72
N LEU A 241 -7.89 -16.96 7.05
CA LEU A 241 -6.65 -17.48 6.48
C LEU A 241 -6.16 -18.75 7.19
N LEU A 242 -6.36 -18.85 8.50
CA LEU A 242 -5.73 -19.87 9.35
C LEU A 242 -6.67 -20.99 9.78
N ILE A 243 -7.96 -20.71 9.92
CA ILE A 243 -8.95 -21.66 10.44
C ILE A 243 -9.71 -22.31 9.28
N LYS A 244 -9.84 -23.64 9.33
CA LYS A 244 -10.71 -24.39 8.42
C LYS A 244 -12.18 -24.22 8.81
N LYS A 245 -13.11 -24.33 7.85
CA LYS A 245 -14.55 -24.09 8.02
C LYS A 245 -15.20 -24.71 9.30
N ASN A 246 -14.70 -25.84 9.79
CA ASN A 246 -15.27 -26.56 10.94
C ASN A 246 -14.46 -26.41 12.24
N GLN A 247 -13.41 -25.59 12.25
CA GLN A 247 -12.57 -25.36 13.42
C GLN A 247 -13.13 -24.23 14.27
N LYS A 248 -12.96 -24.33 15.59
CA LYS A 248 -13.40 -23.29 16.53
C LYS A 248 -12.44 -22.10 16.50
N THR A 249 -12.96 -20.89 16.70
CA THR A 249 -12.15 -19.66 16.74
C THR A 249 -10.96 -19.72 17.70
N ASN A 250 -11.08 -20.41 18.84
CA ASN A 250 -9.98 -20.55 19.79
C ASN A 250 -8.79 -21.37 19.26
N GLU A 251 -8.95 -22.10 18.17
CA GLU A 251 -7.86 -22.82 17.51
C GLU A 251 -6.89 -21.87 16.81
N ILE A 252 -7.29 -20.61 16.52
CA ILE A 252 -6.42 -19.61 15.93
C ILE A 252 -5.14 -19.39 16.74
N ASP A 253 -5.23 -19.51 18.06
CA ASP A 253 -4.13 -19.28 19.00
C ASP A 253 -2.92 -20.15 18.63
N LYS A 254 -3.16 -21.39 18.16
CA LYS A 254 -2.10 -22.33 17.77
C LYS A 254 -1.32 -21.84 16.55
N PHE A 255 -1.97 -21.08 15.67
CA PHE A 255 -1.40 -20.61 14.41
C PHE A 255 -0.73 -19.24 14.55
N ILE A 256 -1.27 -18.33 15.36
CA ILE A 256 -0.69 -16.99 15.56
C ILE A 256 0.39 -16.95 16.65
N ASN A 257 0.33 -17.84 17.64
CA ASN A 257 1.31 -17.85 18.74
C ASN A 257 2.77 -18.03 18.28
N PRO A 258 3.11 -18.88 17.29
CA PRO A 258 4.47 -18.95 16.77
C PRO A 258 5.02 -17.62 16.23
N ILE A 259 4.17 -16.78 15.64
CA ILE A 259 4.55 -15.45 15.15
C ILE A 259 4.74 -14.52 16.35
N ILE A 260 3.78 -14.48 17.27
CA ILE A 260 3.85 -13.67 18.50
C ILE A 260 5.04 -14.06 19.38
N LYS A 261 5.46 -15.33 19.38
CA LYS A 261 6.64 -15.81 20.09
C LYS A 261 7.93 -15.12 19.64
N LYS A 262 8.03 -14.73 18.37
CA LYS A 262 9.17 -13.94 17.87
C LYS A 262 9.24 -12.53 18.49
N ILE A 263 8.13 -12.02 19.02
CA ILE A 263 7.99 -10.65 19.54
C ILE A 263 8.04 -10.63 21.08
N PHE A 264 7.29 -11.53 21.74
CA PHE A 264 7.12 -11.55 23.19
C PHE A 264 7.75 -12.76 23.89
N ASN A 265 8.49 -13.61 23.17
CA ASN A 265 9.19 -14.78 23.73
C ASN A 265 8.25 -15.65 24.59
N ASP A 266 8.59 -15.88 25.85
CA ASP A 266 7.84 -16.74 26.78
C ASP A 266 6.45 -16.19 27.13
N ASN A 267 6.22 -14.88 26.98
CA ASN A 267 4.93 -14.25 27.25
C ASN A 267 3.94 -14.34 26.07
N SER A 268 4.30 -15.04 24.99
CA SER A 268 3.52 -15.12 23.75
C SER A 268 2.15 -15.76 23.91
N LYS A 269 2.02 -16.81 24.73
CA LYS A 269 0.73 -17.50 24.95
C LYS A 269 -0.30 -16.58 25.58
N ASP A 270 0.12 -15.80 26.57
CA ASP A 270 -0.74 -14.85 27.27
C ASP A 270 -1.14 -13.70 26.35
N ALA A 271 -0.20 -13.16 25.56
CA ALA A 271 -0.48 -12.12 24.57
C ALA A 271 -1.50 -12.59 23.53
N THR A 272 -1.29 -13.80 22.98
CA THR A 272 -2.19 -14.46 22.03
C THR A 272 -3.60 -14.57 22.59
N PHE A 273 -3.71 -15.07 23.82
CA PHE A 273 -4.99 -15.24 24.50
C PHE A 273 -5.70 -13.91 24.75
N LEU A 274 -4.96 -12.87 25.18
CA LEU A 274 -5.50 -11.54 25.42
C LEU A 274 -6.03 -10.90 24.14
N LEU A 275 -5.31 -11.00 23.01
CA LEU A 275 -5.77 -10.48 21.72
C LEU A 275 -7.09 -11.15 21.29
N ARG A 276 -7.20 -12.48 21.40
CA ARG A 276 -8.45 -13.18 21.10
C ARG A 276 -9.57 -12.81 22.06
N GLN A 277 -9.27 -12.62 23.35
CA GLN A 277 -10.27 -12.16 24.31
C GLN A 277 -10.77 -10.76 23.98
N MET A 278 -9.87 -9.82 23.65
CA MET A 278 -10.24 -8.49 23.18
C MET A 278 -11.15 -8.56 21.95
N ARG A 279 -10.81 -9.39 20.95
CA ARG A 279 -11.64 -9.63 19.76
C ARG A 279 -13.04 -10.11 20.15
N ASN A 280 -13.13 -11.13 21.00
CA ASN A 280 -14.41 -11.69 21.41
C ASN A 280 -15.28 -10.65 22.14
N LYS A 281 -14.66 -9.76 22.91
CA LYS A 281 -15.38 -8.66 23.58
C LYS A 281 -15.95 -7.67 22.59
N ILE A 282 -15.18 -7.27 21.57
CA ILE A 282 -15.69 -6.42 20.48
C ILE A 282 -16.83 -7.12 19.72
N GLY A 283 -16.63 -8.37 19.29
CA GLY A 283 -17.63 -9.13 18.52
C GLY A 283 -18.95 -9.40 19.26
N HIS A 284 -18.95 -9.36 20.59
CA HIS A 284 -20.16 -9.47 21.42
C HIS A 284 -20.70 -8.14 21.94
N GLY A 285 -20.09 -7.00 21.58
CA GLY A 285 -20.48 -5.68 22.07
C GLY A 285 -20.18 -5.42 23.56
N ASP A 286 -19.33 -6.21 24.21
CA ASP A 286 -18.93 -6.04 25.61
C ASP A 286 -17.71 -5.12 25.75
N PHE A 287 -17.94 -3.81 25.58
CA PHE A 287 -16.86 -2.80 25.63
C PHE A 287 -16.29 -2.60 27.04
N SER A 288 -17.06 -2.84 28.10
CA SER A 288 -16.53 -2.83 29.48
C SER A 288 -15.53 -3.98 29.70
N GLY A 289 -15.88 -5.18 29.22
CA GLY A 289 -15.00 -6.33 29.20
C GLY A 289 -13.77 -6.12 28.31
N PHE A 290 -13.93 -5.46 27.16
CA PHE A 290 -12.82 -5.06 26.29
C PHE A 290 -11.84 -4.15 27.05
N ASN A 291 -12.31 -3.07 27.67
CA ASN A 291 -11.45 -2.12 28.39
C ASN A 291 -10.61 -2.81 29.48
N LYS A 292 -11.20 -3.75 30.23
CA LYS A 292 -10.46 -4.55 31.22
C LYS A 292 -9.35 -5.38 30.58
N LYS A 293 -9.61 -6.00 29.43
CA LYS A 293 -8.63 -6.83 28.70
C LYS A 293 -7.53 -5.99 28.03
N ALA A 294 -7.91 -4.86 27.44
CA ALA A 294 -7.01 -3.89 26.86
C ALA A 294 -6.04 -3.33 27.92
N GLU A 295 -6.52 -3.00 29.11
CA GLU A 295 -5.65 -2.52 30.19
C GLU A 295 -4.67 -3.60 30.67
N ILE A 296 -5.11 -4.86 30.79
CA ILE A 296 -4.20 -5.98 31.10
C ILE A 296 -3.12 -6.13 30.02
N PHE A 297 -3.50 -6.01 28.75
CA PHE A 297 -2.54 -6.03 27.64
C PHE A 297 -1.54 -4.87 27.76
N ALA A 298 -2.01 -3.65 28.01
CA ALA A 298 -1.17 -2.46 28.15
C ALA A 298 -0.14 -2.59 29.28
N GLN A 299 -0.60 -3.04 30.46
CA GLN A 299 0.25 -3.22 31.63
C GLN A 299 1.39 -4.22 31.41
N LYS A 300 1.20 -5.22 30.53
CA LYS A 300 2.20 -6.25 30.26
C LYS A 300 3.09 -5.95 29.05
N TYR A 301 2.53 -5.37 27.98
CA TYR A 301 3.18 -5.31 26.67
C TYR A 301 3.47 -3.89 26.17
N MET A 302 3.09 -2.87 26.94
CA MET A 302 3.35 -1.46 26.64
C MET A 302 4.15 -0.80 27.77
N LEU A 303 5.16 -1.52 28.29
CA LEU A 303 6.09 -0.99 29.27
C LEU A 303 6.91 0.14 28.64
N ASN A 304 7.05 1.26 29.35
CA ASN A 304 7.78 2.46 28.92
C ASN A 304 7.15 3.26 27.77
N TYR A 305 5.86 3.07 27.48
CA TYR A 305 5.15 3.93 26.54
C TYR A 305 4.86 5.29 27.17
N GLN A 306 5.18 6.36 26.43
CA GLN A 306 4.70 7.71 26.71
C GLN A 306 3.46 7.95 25.86
N PHE A 307 2.36 8.32 26.51
CA PHE A 307 1.08 8.55 25.85
C PHE A 307 0.83 10.04 25.74
N ASP A 308 0.55 10.51 24.54
CA ASP A 308 0.02 11.85 24.34
C ASP A 308 -1.50 11.82 24.49
N TYR A 309 -1.99 12.45 25.57
CA TYR A 309 -3.40 12.50 25.89
C TYR A 309 -4.10 13.76 25.37
N THR A 310 -3.40 14.62 24.63
CA THR A 310 -4.00 15.83 24.05
C THR A 310 -4.97 15.49 22.92
N GLU A 311 -4.65 14.49 22.10
CA GLU A 311 -5.45 14.07 20.95
C GLU A 311 -6.08 12.67 21.11
N TYR A 312 -5.44 11.78 21.88
CA TYR A 312 -5.82 10.37 21.94
C TYR A 312 -6.03 9.87 23.38
N SER A 313 -7.09 9.09 23.61
CA SER A 313 -7.27 8.44 24.91
C SER A 313 -6.28 7.29 25.10
N ARG A 314 -6.08 6.86 26.34
CA ARG A 314 -5.32 5.64 26.66
C ARG A 314 -5.81 4.43 25.87
N SER A 315 -7.13 4.28 25.74
CA SER A 315 -7.73 3.18 24.97
C SER A 315 -7.35 3.25 23.49
N ASN A 316 -7.28 4.45 22.90
CA ASN A 316 -6.83 4.64 21.52
C ASN A 316 -5.38 4.18 21.34
N TRP A 317 -4.48 4.54 22.26
CA TRP A 317 -3.09 4.10 22.19
C TRP A 317 -2.92 2.58 22.33
N ILE A 318 -3.70 1.95 23.20
CA ILE A 318 -3.68 0.49 23.37
C ILE A 318 -4.19 -0.18 22.09
N LEU A 319 -5.30 0.31 21.52
CA LEU A 319 -5.84 -0.19 20.26
C LEU A 319 -4.86 -0.02 19.12
N LEU A 320 -4.24 1.15 18.98
CA LEU A 320 -3.21 1.40 17.96
C LEU A 320 -2.11 0.33 18.03
N ARG A 321 -1.51 0.15 19.20
CA ARG A 321 -0.45 -0.85 19.40
C ARG A 321 -0.94 -2.27 19.10
N ALA A 322 -2.11 -2.64 19.58
CA ALA A 322 -2.65 -3.99 19.38
C ALA A 322 -2.99 -4.26 17.91
N CYS A 323 -3.48 -3.25 17.19
CA CYS A 323 -3.75 -3.34 15.76
C CYS A 323 -2.46 -3.41 14.94
N CYS A 324 -1.43 -2.59 15.21
CA CYS A 324 -0.13 -2.73 14.54
C CYS A 324 0.44 -4.14 14.71
N LEU A 325 0.35 -4.71 15.93
CA LEU A 325 0.74 -6.10 16.19
C LEU A 325 -0.08 -7.10 15.37
N LEU A 326 -1.39 -6.91 15.24
CA LEU A 326 -2.23 -7.77 14.40
C LEU A 326 -1.89 -7.66 12.92
N ASP A 327 -1.54 -6.47 12.44
CA ASP A 327 -1.14 -6.25 11.05
C ASP A 327 0.21 -6.92 10.75
N ASP A 328 1.17 -6.88 11.70
CA ASP A 328 2.43 -7.64 11.59
C ASP A 328 2.17 -9.16 11.51
N ILE A 329 1.25 -9.67 12.34
CA ILE A 329 0.84 -11.07 12.29
C ILE A 329 0.16 -11.40 10.96
N LEU A 330 -0.76 -10.55 10.50
CA LEU A 330 -1.46 -10.73 9.22
C LEU A 330 -0.48 -10.73 8.04
N LYS A 331 0.49 -9.82 8.05
CA LYS A 331 1.56 -9.75 7.05
C LYS A 331 2.35 -11.06 6.98
N GLU A 332 2.82 -11.57 8.11
CA GLU A 332 3.53 -12.86 8.18
C GLU A 332 2.68 -14.03 7.68
N VAL A 333 1.37 -14.03 7.99
CA VAL A 333 0.44 -15.06 7.50
C VAL A 333 0.25 -14.95 5.99
N LEU A 334 0.04 -13.75 5.46
CA LEU A 334 -0.13 -13.54 4.02
C LEU A 334 1.14 -13.91 3.24
N ILE A 335 2.32 -13.54 3.73
CA ILE A 335 3.60 -13.95 3.17
C ILE A 335 3.69 -15.48 3.02
N GLN A 336 3.26 -16.22 4.04
CA GLN A 336 3.22 -17.69 3.99
C GLN A 336 2.16 -18.21 3.02
N LYS A 337 0.97 -17.59 2.98
CA LYS A 337 -0.15 -18.03 2.11
C LYS A 337 0.09 -17.80 0.63
N PHE A 338 0.76 -16.70 0.29
CA PHE A 338 1.14 -16.35 -1.08
C PHE A 338 2.53 -16.88 -1.46
N ASN A 339 3.19 -17.64 -0.57
CA ASN A 339 4.53 -18.18 -0.76
C ASN A 339 5.58 -17.14 -1.17
N VAL A 340 5.48 -15.92 -0.65
CA VAL A 340 6.33 -14.78 -1.01
C VAL A 340 7.81 -15.09 -0.77
N ASN A 341 8.12 -15.88 0.27
CA ASN A 341 9.47 -16.28 0.62
C ASN A 341 10.19 -17.11 -0.46
N GLU A 342 9.45 -17.70 -1.41
CA GLU A 342 10.04 -18.40 -2.54
C GLU A 342 10.87 -17.46 -3.44
N PHE A 343 10.39 -16.23 -3.61
CA PHE A 343 11.03 -15.23 -4.47
C PHE A 343 11.79 -14.16 -3.68
N PHE A 344 11.42 -13.98 -2.41
CA PHE A 344 11.97 -12.98 -1.51
C PHE A 344 12.38 -13.65 -0.19
N PRO A 345 13.51 -14.38 -0.17
CA PRO A 345 13.93 -15.06 1.05
C PRO A 345 14.24 -14.06 2.16
N ALA A 346 13.82 -14.39 3.38
CA ALA A 346 14.12 -13.60 4.57
C ALA A 346 15.64 -13.51 4.81
N THR A 347 16.17 -12.30 4.87
CA THR A 347 17.51 -12.01 5.38
C THR A 347 17.43 -12.02 6.90
N TYR A 348 18.19 -12.91 7.54
CA TYR A 348 18.24 -13.09 8.99
C TYR A 348 19.27 -12.18 9.67
#